data_AF-A0A6N7P125-F1
#
_entry.id   AF-A0A6N7P125-F1
#
_cell.length_a   1.000
_cell.length_b   1.000
_cell.length_c   1.000
_cell.angle_alpha   90.00
_cell.angle_beta   90.00
_cell.angle_gamma   90.00
#
_symmetry.space_group_name_H-M   'P 1'
#
loop_
_entity.id
_entity.type
_entity.pdbx_description
1 polymer ?
#
loop_
_entity_poly.entity_id
_entity_poly.type
_entity_poly.pdbx_seq_one_letter_code
_entity_poly.pdbx_strand_id
1 'polypeptide(L)'
;MLPNSQALWLSIIEGVLIGVPILIVGYYLKSRGSDTPKSVRLALADLAKNLTSCIHSINWLCWSVQHSPAAIRGNIKSYNTEMHKQLSDLMASRVILAAQDTSKYNLLAPLMAKVLALDVKVGKVVAGCLSLHPLQEAAAQKELINCHGEAVELEQELLKMVSDLVKVTF
;
A
#
# COMPACT_ATOMS: atom_id res chain seq x y z
N MET A 1 19.65 -30.10 -60.43
CA MET A 1 19.92 -30.86 -59.19
C MET A 1 20.98 -30.10 -58.41
N LEU A 2 20.62 -29.50 -57.27
CA LEU A 2 21.60 -28.86 -56.40
C LEU A 2 22.47 -29.96 -55.76
N PRO A 3 23.79 -29.79 -55.62
CA PRO A 3 24.65 -30.76 -54.97
C PRO A 3 24.20 -31.01 -53.53
N ASN A 4 24.24 -32.27 -53.08
CA ASN A 4 23.76 -32.73 -51.76
C ASN A 4 24.24 -31.88 -50.56
N SER A 5 25.38 -31.20 -50.68
CA SER A 5 25.88 -30.28 -49.66
C SER A 5 25.05 -29.00 -49.51
N GLN A 6 24.52 -28.43 -50.60
CA GLN A 6 23.73 -27.20 -50.56
C GLN A 6 22.34 -27.41 -49.96
N ALA A 7 21.74 -28.60 -50.18
CA ALA A 7 20.47 -28.97 -49.56
C ALA A 7 20.57 -29.08 -48.04
N LEU A 8 21.69 -29.62 -47.54
CA LEU A 8 21.96 -29.75 -46.10
C LEU A 8 22.12 -28.36 -45.45
N TRP A 9 22.85 -27.43 -46.08
CA TRP A 9 23.03 -26.07 -45.58
C TRP A 9 21.71 -25.28 -45.53
N LEU A 10 20.82 -25.46 -46.52
CA LEU A 10 19.51 -24.83 -46.52
C LEU A 10 18.62 -25.33 -45.38
N SER A 11 18.60 -26.64 -45.10
CA SER A 11 17.82 -27.19 -43.97
C SER A 11 18.30 -26.70 -42.60
N ILE A 12 19.61 -26.48 -42.45
CA ILE A 12 20.19 -25.94 -41.22
C ILE A 12 19.81 -24.46 -41.06
N ILE A 13 19.88 -23.68 -42.15
CA ILE A 13 19.50 -22.27 -42.16
C ILE A 13 18.01 -22.09 -41.86
N GLU A 14 17.13 -22.92 -42.43
CA GLU A 14 15.68 -22.90 -42.14
C GLU A 14 15.37 -23.29 -40.69
N GLY A 15 16.05 -24.31 -40.15
CA GLY A 15 15.90 -24.71 -38.75
C GLY A 15 16.34 -23.62 -37.76
N VAL A 16 17.41 -22.88 -38.07
CA VAL A 16 17.91 -21.79 -37.24
C VAL A 16 17.04 -20.52 -37.38
N LEU A 17 16.61 -20.18 -38.60
CA LEU A 17 15.75 -19.02 -38.87
C LEU A 17 14.39 -19.12 -38.20
N ILE A 18 13.85 -20.33 -38.03
CA ILE A 18 12.55 -20.54 -37.38
C ILE A 18 12.70 -20.85 -35.89
N GLY A 19 13.70 -21.65 -35.51
CA GLY A 19 13.90 -22.09 -34.13
C GLY A 19 14.34 -20.98 -33.18
N VAL A 20 15.21 -20.06 -33.63
CA VAL A 20 15.75 -18.99 -32.79
C VAL A 20 14.69 -17.95 -32.43
N PRO A 21 13.86 -17.43 -33.36
CA PRO A 21 12.77 -16.52 -33.02
C PRO A 21 11.73 -17.15 -32.10
N ILE A 22 11.39 -18.43 -32.27
CA ILE A 22 10.43 -19.12 -31.40
C ILE A 22 10.97 -19.24 -29.97
N LEU A 23 12.26 -19.53 -29.79
CA LEU A 23 12.88 -19.58 -28.47
C LEU A 23 12.97 -18.19 -27.82
N ILE A 24 13.29 -17.15 -28.60
CA ILE A 24 13.34 -15.77 -28.09
C ILE A 24 11.94 -15.29 -27.69
N VAL A 25 10.93 -15.53 -28.53
CA VAL A 25 9.53 -15.18 -28.23
C VAL A 25 9.01 -16.00 -27.04
N GLY A 26 9.29 -17.30 -27.00
CA GLY A 26 8.93 -18.16 -25.87
C GLY A 26 9.61 -17.72 -24.56
N TYR A 27 10.88 -17.31 -24.62
CA TYR A 27 11.60 -16.76 -23.47
C TYR A 27 11.02 -15.41 -23.03
N TYR A 28 10.70 -14.51 -23.96
CA TYR A 28 10.07 -13.22 -23.66
C TYR A 28 8.67 -13.38 -23.06
N LEU A 29 7.86 -14.31 -23.58
CA LEU A 29 6.53 -14.62 -23.06
C LEU A 29 6.61 -15.27 -21.68
N LYS A 30 7.57 -16.19 -21.47
CA LYS A 30 7.79 -16.85 -20.18
C LYS A 30 8.33 -15.90 -19.11
N SER A 31 9.22 -14.98 -19.48
CA SER A 31 9.74 -13.93 -18.59
C SER A 31 8.64 -12.97 -18.14
N ARG A 32 7.69 -12.62 -19.02
CA ARG A 32 6.52 -11.80 -18.63
C ARG A 32 5.56 -12.52 -17.68
N GLY A 33 5.49 -13.84 -17.75
CA GLY A 33 4.62 -14.65 -16.88
C GLY A 33 5.17 -14.88 -15.47
N SER A 34 6.49 -14.78 -15.26
CA SER A 34 7.11 -15.03 -13.94
C SER A 34 7.21 -13.79 -13.04
N ASP A 35 7.17 -12.59 -13.60
CA ASP A 35 7.34 -11.34 -12.83
C ASP A 35 6.03 -10.81 -12.23
N THR A 36 4.88 -11.18 -12.79
CA THR A 36 3.56 -10.69 -12.37
C THR A 36 3.16 -11.07 -10.93
N PRO A 37 3.40 -12.30 -10.42
CA PRO A 37 3.06 -12.62 -9.03
C PRO A 37 3.94 -11.85 -8.05
N LYS A 38 5.21 -11.61 -8.42
CA LYS A 38 6.16 -10.88 -7.58
C LYS A 38 5.84 -9.39 -7.53
N SER A 39 5.54 -8.77 -8.68
CA SER A 39 5.17 -7.34 -8.73
C SER A 39 3.89 -7.05 -7.96
N VAL A 40 2.87 -7.91 -8.07
CA VAL A 40 1.62 -7.79 -7.30
C VAL A 40 1.88 -7.92 -5.79
N ARG A 41 2.72 -8.88 -5.37
CA ARG A 41 3.07 -9.04 -3.95
C ARG A 41 3.81 -7.82 -3.38
N LEU A 42 4.72 -7.23 -4.16
CA LEU A 42 5.43 -6.01 -3.76
C LEU A 42 4.45 -4.83 -3.66
N ALA A 43 3.58 -4.64 -4.65
CA ALA A 43 2.56 -3.59 -4.62
C ALA A 43 1.60 -3.73 -3.42
N LEU A 44 1.20 -4.97 -3.09
CA LEU A 44 0.38 -5.26 -1.92
C LEU A 44 1.13 -4.93 -0.61
N ALA A 45 2.39 -5.35 -0.50
CA ALA A 45 3.23 -5.09 0.67
C ALA A 45 3.46 -3.59 0.88
N ASP A 46 3.70 -2.83 -0.20
CA ASP A 46 3.89 -1.39 -0.14
C ASP A 46 2.61 -0.67 0.30
N LEU A 47 1.44 -1.06 -0.24
CA LEU A 47 0.17 -0.50 0.21
C LEU A 47 -0.10 -0.82 1.68
N ALA A 48 0.12 -2.06 2.10
CA ALA A 48 -0.06 -2.48 3.49
C ALA A 48 0.85 -1.68 4.43
N LYS A 49 2.13 -1.52 4.08
CA LYS A 49 3.10 -0.72 4.83
C LYS A 49 2.62 0.72 4.99
N ASN A 50 2.14 1.35 3.92
CA ASN A 50 1.68 2.74 3.97
C ASN A 50 0.39 2.89 4.79
N LEU A 51 -0.53 1.93 4.72
CA LEU A 51 -1.72 1.88 5.58
C LEU A 51 -1.33 1.75 7.06
N THR A 52 -0.44 0.80 7.39
CA THR A 52 0.08 0.63 8.76
C THR A 52 0.74 1.90 9.26
N SER A 53 1.53 2.58 8.42
CA SER A 53 2.18 3.84 8.80
C SER A 53 1.17 4.92 9.17
N CYS A 54 0.10 5.09 8.39
CA CYS A 54 -0.97 6.05 8.67
C CYS A 54 -1.69 5.72 9.99
N ILE A 55 -2.09 4.45 10.16
CA ILE A 55 -2.76 3.97 11.38
C ILE A 55 -1.85 4.19 12.60
N HIS A 56 -0.56 3.89 12.47
CA HIS A 56 0.40 4.07 13.54
C HIS A 56 0.57 5.54 13.92
N SER A 57 0.67 6.46 12.97
CA SER A 57 0.74 7.90 13.29
C SER A 57 -0.51 8.41 14.01
N ILE A 58 -1.71 7.91 13.66
CA ILE A 58 -2.94 8.20 14.41
C ILE A 58 -2.85 7.64 15.83
N ASN A 59 -2.47 6.36 15.98
CA ASN A 59 -2.29 5.71 17.28
C ASN A 59 -1.31 6.47 18.16
N TRP A 60 -0.18 6.88 17.60
CA TRP A 60 0.86 7.61 18.31
C TRP A 60 0.37 8.97 18.79
N LEU A 61 -0.37 9.71 17.96
CA LEU A 61 -0.99 10.96 18.41
C LEU A 61 -1.93 10.72 19.59
N CYS A 62 -2.86 9.76 19.48
CA CYS A 62 -3.84 9.48 20.53
C CYS A 62 -3.16 9.06 21.84
N TRP A 63 -2.17 8.16 21.75
CA TRP A 63 -1.37 7.74 22.90
C TRP A 63 -0.60 8.90 23.53
N SER A 64 0.03 9.75 22.71
CA SER A 64 0.82 10.89 23.18
C SER A 64 -0.03 11.92 23.91
N VAL A 65 -1.28 12.13 23.48
CA VAL A 65 -2.23 13.02 24.14
C VAL A 65 -2.67 12.46 25.49
N GLN A 66 -2.85 11.14 25.59
CA GLN A 66 -3.20 10.47 26.84
C GLN A 66 -2.08 10.57 27.89
N HIS A 67 -0.82 10.43 27.49
CA HIS A 67 0.31 10.30 28.42
C HIS A 67 1.09 11.60 28.61
N SER A 68 1.03 12.52 27.65
CA SER A 68 1.74 13.80 27.66
C SER A 68 0.84 14.95 27.16
N PRO A 69 -0.32 15.22 27.81
CA PRO A 69 -1.29 16.19 27.32
C PRO A 69 -0.73 17.62 27.19
N ALA A 70 0.21 18.00 28.06
CA ALA A 70 0.88 19.30 28.00
C ALA A 70 1.69 19.52 26.69
N ALA A 71 2.10 18.45 26.01
CA ALA A 71 2.86 18.49 24.77
C ALA A 71 1.97 18.42 23.51
N ILE A 72 0.63 18.51 23.64
CA ILE A 72 -0.32 18.28 22.56
C ILE A 72 -0.01 19.07 21.27
N ARG A 73 0.36 20.35 21.37
CA ARG A 73 0.66 21.17 20.19
C ARG A 73 1.88 20.66 19.42
N GLY A 74 2.91 20.21 20.14
CA GLY A 74 4.09 19.59 19.54
C GLY A 74 3.73 18.28 18.85
N ASN A 75 2.95 17.43 19.53
CA ASN A 75 2.52 16.14 19.00
C ASN A 75 1.65 16.31 17.74
N ILE A 76 0.72 17.26 17.74
CA ILE A 76 -0.11 17.62 16.58
C ILE A 76 0.74 18.06 15.40
N LYS A 77 1.76 18.89 15.64
CA LYS A 77 2.65 19.37 14.57
C LYS A 77 3.43 18.22 13.93
N SER A 78 3.96 17.30 14.74
CA SER A 78 4.65 16.10 14.26
C SER A 78 3.70 15.21 13.46
N TYR A 79 2.52 14.92 14.02
CA TYR A 79 1.47 14.16 13.34
C TYR A 79 1.13 14.72 11.97
N ASN A 80 0.81 16.01 11.86
CA ASN A 80 0.45 16.64 10.60
C ASN A 80 1.57 16.54 9.55
N THR A 81 2.82 16.67 9.98
CA THR A 81 3.99 16.57 9.10
C THR A 81 4.15 15.15 8.57
N GLU A 82 4.04 14.15 9.45
CA GLU A 82 4.15 12.74 9.11
C GLU A 82 3.00 12.29 8.21
N MET A 83 1.75 12.59 8.61
CA MET A 83 0.56 12.18 7.88
C MET A 83 0.48 12.78 6.49
N HIS A 84 0.89 14.05 6.30
CA HIS A 84 0.92 14.65 4.96
C HIS A 84 1.80 13.83 3.99
N LYS A 85 2.96 13.38 4.45
CA LYS A 85 3.85 12.53 3.66
C LYS A 85 3.26 11.13 3.46
N GLN A 86 2.81 10.49 4.54
CA GLN A 86 2.30 9.13 4.51
C GLN A 86 1.06 8.99 3.62
N LEU A 87 0.16 9.99 3.65
CA LEU A 87 -1.01 10.02 2.77
C LEU A 87 -0.62 10.11 1.30
N SER A 88 0.41 10.90 0.96
CA SER A 88 0.93 10.93 -0.42
C SER A 88 1.45 9.56 -0.86
N ASP A 89 2.25 8.89 -0.03
CA ASP A 89 2.79 7.55 -0.32
C ASP A 89 1.67 6.49 -0.41
N LEU A 90 0.65 6.61 0.44
CA LEU A 90 -0.56 5.79 0.40
C LEU A 90 -1.32 5.97 -0.93
N MET A 91 -1.50 7.22 -1.39
CA MET A 91 -2.17 7.52 -2.66
C MET A 91 -1.38 7.00 -3.86
N ALA A 92 -0.05 6.97 -3.80
CA ALA A 92 0.76 6.39 -4.87
C ALA A 92 0.64 4.86 -4.89
N SER A 93 0.86 4.21 -3.74
CA SER A 93 0.81 2.75 -3.63
C SER A 93 -0.55 2.14 -3.98
N ARG A 94 -1.67 2.82 -3.67
CA ARG A 94 -3.00 2.33 -4.06
C ARG A 94 -3.19 2.27 -5.59
N VAL A 95 -2.64 3.25 -6.32
CA VAL A 95 -2.72 3.31 -7.77
C VAL A 95 -1.91 2.18 -8.38
N ILE A 96 -0.72 1.92 -7.82
CA ILE A 96 0.15 0.82 -8.27
C ILE A 96 -0.55 -0.53 -8.06
N LEU A 97 -1.13 -0.79 -6.88
CA LEU A 97 -1.85 -2.05 -6.65
C LEU A 97 -3.07 -2.18 -7.56
N ALA A 98 -3.87 -1.12 -7.71
CA ALA A 98 -5.04 -1.13 -8.59
C ALA A 98 -4.67 -1.41 -10.06
N ALA A 99 -3.52 -0.90 -10.53
CA ALA A 99 -3.02 -1.16 -11.88
C ALA A 99 -2.50 -2.59 -12.07
N GLN A 100 -2.00 -3.23 -11.01
CA GLN A 100 -1.43 -4.58 -11.05
C GLN A 100 -2.48 -5.67 -10.79
N ASP A 101 -3.41 -5.43 -9.86
CA ASP A 101 -4.46 -6.36 -9.45
C ASP A 101 -5.66 -5.60 -8.83
N THR A 102 -6.62 -5.23 -9.67
CA THR A 102 -7.85 -4.54 -9.27
C THR A 102 -8.67 -5.33 -8.25
N SER A 103 -8.64 -6.67 -8.32
CA SER A 103 -9.40 -7.52 -7.40
C SER A 103 -8.87 -7.40 -5.98
N LYS A 104 -7.55 -7.52 -5.80
CA LYS A 104 -6.90 -7.32 -4.49
C LYS A 104 -7.06 -5.89 -3.99
N TYR A 105 -6.97 -4.90 -4.88
CA TYR A 105 -7.26 -3.51 -4.52
C TYR A 105 -8.68 -3.34 -3.97
N ASN A 106 -9.68 -3.90 -4.65
CA ASN A 106 -11.09 -3.78 -4.23
C ASN A 106 -11.34 -4.40 -2.85
N LEU A 107 -10.57 -5.42 -2.46
CA LEU A 107 -10.64 -6.02 -1.12
C LEU A 107 -10.08 -5.08 -0.04
N LEU A 108 -9.04 -4.30 -0.33
CA LEU A 108 -8.44 -3.36 0.62
C LEU A 108 -9.07 -1.96 0.61
N ALA A 109 -9.75 -1.58 -0.47
CA ALA A 109 -10.33 -0.25 -0.63
C ALA A 109 -11.29 0.16 0.53
N PRO A 110 -12.14 -0.73 1.07
CA PRO A 110 -12.98 -0.39 2.21
C PRO A 110 -12.17 -0.03 3.47
N LEU A 111 -11.09 -0.75 3.75
CA LEU A 111 -10.23 -0.45 4.89
C LEU A 111 -9.51 0.88 4.71
N MET A 112 -8.98 1.13 3.51
CA MET A 112 -8.35 2.42 3.20
C MET A 112 -9.34 3.58 3.42
N ALA A 113 -10.61 3.41 3.03
CA ALA A 113 -11.65 4.40 3.28
C ALA A 113 -11.87 4.63 4.80
N LYS A 114 -11.87 3.58 5.62
CA LYS A 114 -11.95 3.70 7.08
C LYS A 114 -10.75 4.46 7.68
N VAL A 115 -9.53 4.18 7.21
CA VAL A 115 -8.31 4.89 7.65
C VAL A 115 -8.40 6.38 7.31
N LEU A 116 -8.82 6.72 6.09
CA LEU A 116 -9.00 8.11 5.67
C LEU A 116 -10.12 8.81 6.45
N ALA A 117 -11.21 8.10 6.75
CA ALA A 117 -12.30 8.64 7.56
C ALA A 117 -11.84 8.92 9.00
N LEU A 118 -11.00 8.06 9.57
CA LEU A 118 -10.41 8.26 10.88
C LEU A 118 -9.43 9.45 10.89
N ASP A 119 -8.58 9.59 9.88
CA ASP A 119 -7.72 10.78 9.74
C ASP A 119 -8.53 12.07 9.64
N VAL A 120 -9.63 12.08 8.86
CA VAL A 120 -10.53 13.24 8.80
C VAL A 120 -11.15 13.55 10.16
N LYS A 121 -11.56 12.51 10.91
CA LYS A 121 -12.08 12.68 12.27
C LYS A 121 -11.02 13.31 13.17
N VAL A 122 -9.81 12.75 13.21
CA VAL A 122 -8.67 13.28 13.97
C VAL A 122 -8.37 14.72 13.56
N GLY A 123 -8.33 15.03 12.27
CA GLY A 123 -8.08 16.38 11.75
C GLY A 123 -9.10 17.41 12.23
N LYS A 124 -10.38 17.04 12.33
CA LYS A 124 -11.42 17.92 12.91
C LYS A 124 -11.17 18.19 14.39
N VAL A 125 -10.81 17.17 15.16
CA VAL A 125 -10.51 17.32 16.59
C VAL A 125 -9.25 18.17 16.80
N VAL A 126 -8.20 17.92 16.00
CA VAL A 126 -6.95 18.70 15.99
C VAL A 126 -7.21 20.17 15.67
N ALA A 127 -8.05 20.47 14.67
CA ALA A 127 -8.44 21.84 14.36
C ALA A 127 -9.14 22.51 15.56
N GLY A 128 -9.97 21.77 16.30
CA GLY A 128 -10.52 22.19 17.59
C GLY A 128 -9.45 22.47 18.63
N CYS A 129 -8.49 21.57 18.84
CA CYS A 129 -7.39 21.79 19.80
C CYS A 129 -6.59 23.09 19.53
N LEU A 130 -6.42 23.46 18.26
CA LEU A 130 -5.62 24.62 17.87
C LEU A 130 -6.38 25.95 17.90
N SER A 131 -7.72 25.91 17.89
CA SER A 131 -8.55 27.12 17.72
C SER A 131 -9.18 27.63 19.02
N LEU A 132 -8.96 26.98 20.17
CA LEU A 132 -9.89 27.08 21.29
C LEU A 132 -9.31 27.46 22.66
N HIS A 133 -10.24 27.92 23.52
CA HIS A 133 -10.10 28.23 24.94
C HIS A 133 -9.73 26.97 25.76
N PRO A 134 -9.02 27.05 26.90
CA PRO A 134 -8.50 25.87 27.63
C PRO A 134 -9.53 24.75 27.94
N LEU A 135 -10.80 25.11 28.19
CA LEU A 135 -11.87 24.14 28.46
C LEU A 135 -12.21 23.26 27.24
N GLN A 136 -12.07 23.79 26.05
CA GLN A 136 -12.34 23.07 24.80
C GLN A 136 -11.14 22.20 24.39
N GLU A 137 -9.93 22.57 24.80
CA GLU A 137 -8.73 21.73 24.63
C GLU A 137 -8.89 20.41 25.38
N ALA A 138 -9.37 20.42 26.62
CA ALA A 138 -9.61 19.22 27.41
C ALA A 138 -10.68 18.29 26.77
N ALA A 139 -11.75 18.86 26.20
CA ALA A 139 -12.76 18.08 25.50
C ALA A 139 -12.20 17.42 24.22
N ALA A 140 -11.42 18.17 23.44
CA ALA A 140 -10.79 17.67 22.22
C ALA A 140 -9.70 16.62 22.53
N GLN A 141 -8.94 16.78 23.61
CA GLN A 141 -8.01 15.75 24.11
C GLN A 141 -8.73 14.43 24.38
N LYS A 142 -9.88 14.48 25.07
CA LYS A 142 -10.69 13.29 25.33
C LYS A 142 -11.19 12.63 24.04
N GLU A 143 -11.57 13.42 23.04
CA GLU A 143 -12.00 12.91 21.75
C GLU A 143 -10.86 12.24 20.95
N LEU A 144 -9.64 12.79 21.00
CA LEU A 144 -8.45 12.13 20.45
C LEU A 144 -8.18 10.79 21.14
N ILE A 145 -8.28 10.73 22.47
CA ILE A 145 -8.09 9.46 23.21
C ILE A 145 -9.11 8.40 22.75
N ASN A 146 -10.36 8.80 22.50
CA ASN A 146 -11.38 7.86 22.00
C ASN A 146 -11.07 7.32 20.59
N CYS A 147 -10.32 8.07 19.77
CA CYS A 147 -9.91 7.61 18.44
C CYS A 147 -8.85 6.50 18.50
N HIS A 148 -8.19 6.27 19.65
CA HIS A 148 -7.19 5.21 19.80
C HIS A 148 -7.79 3.82 19.57
N GLY A 149 -8.99 3.55 20.10
CA GLY A 149 -9.66 2.26 19.93
C GLY A 149 -9.93 1.95 18.46
N GLU A 150 -10.45 2.92 17.72
CA GLU A 150 -10.71 2.79 16.27
C GLU A 150 -9.43 2.52 15.49
N ALA A 151 -8.32 3.18 15.81
CA ALA A 151 -7.04 2.95 15.15
C ALA A 151 -6.48 1.54 15.44
N VAL A 152 -6.60 1.04 16.67
CA VAL A 152 -6.20 -0.33 17.04
C VAL A 152 -7.04 -1.38 16.29
N GLU A 153 -8.36 -1.16 16.17
CA GLU A 153 -9.23 -2.04 15.40
C GLU A 153 -8.83 -2.10 13.92
N LEU A 154 -8.51 -0.95 13.31
CA LEU A 154 -8.06 -0.89 11.92
C LEU A 154 -6.72 -1.61 11.71
N GLU A 155 -5.80 -1.53 12.67
CA GLU A 155 -4.53 -2.26 12.62
C GLU A 155 -4.75 -3.78 12.60
N GLN A 156 -5.66 -4.28 13.45
CA GLN A 156 -6.01 -5.70 13.48
C GLN A 156 -6.72 -6.14 12.19
N GLU A 157 -7.64 -5.32 11.69
CA GLU A 157 -8.36 -5.59 10.43
C GLU A 157 -7.38 -5.65 9.25
N LEU A 158 -6.41 -4.73 9.18
CA LEU A 158 -5.35 -4.72 8.18
C LEU A 158 -4.51 -5.99 8.22
N LEU A 159 -4.01 -6.36 9.40
CA LEU A 159 -3.19 -7.56 9.57
C LEU A 159 -3.93 -8.81 9.08
N LYS A 160 -5.21 -8.93 9.45
CA LYS A 160 -6.08 -10.04 9.01
C LYS A 160 -6.22 -10.06 7.48
N MET A 161 -6.63 -8.96 6.87
CA MET A 161 -6.85 -8.91 5.42
C MET A 161 -5.57 -9.16 4.62
N VAL A 162 -4.45 -8.56 5.00
CA VAL A 162 -3.18 -8.79 4.31
C VAL A 162 -2.74 -10.25 4.44
N SER A 163 -2.90 -10.85 5.62
CA SER A 163 -2.59 -12.28 5.82
C SER A 163 -3.43 -13.19 4.93
N ASP A 164 -4.73 -12.90 4.78
CA ASP A 164 -5.63 -13.68 3.94
C ASP A 164 -5.28 -13.51 2.44
N LEU A 165 -4.98 -12.29 2.01
CA LEU A 165 -4.57 -12.00 0.62
C LEU A 165 -3.26 -12.68 0.23
N VAL A 166 -2.30 -12.80 1.17
CA VAL A 166 -1.04 -13.50 0.92
C VAL A 166 -1.26 -15.01 0.80
N LYS A 167 -2.14 -15.60 1.62
CA LYS A 167 -2.43 -17.05 1.58
C LYS A 167 -3.10 -17.50 0.29
N VAL A 168 -3.98 -16.69 -0.29
CA VAL A 168 -4.70 -17.01 -1.55
C VAL A 168 -3.76 -17.06 -2.77
N THR A 169 -2.50 -16.63 -2.63
CA THR A 169 -1.54 -16.55 -3.74
C THR A 169 -0.63 -17.79 -3.88
N PHE A 170 -0.83 -18.83 -3.05
CA PHE A 170 -0.10 -20.12 -3.09
C PHE A 170 -1.05 -21.29 -3.33
#